data_AF-A0AAV5WXM0-F1
#
_entry.id   AF-A0AAV5WXM0-F1
#
_cell.length_a   1.000
_cell.length_b   1.000
_cell.length_c   1.000
_cell.angle_alpha   90.00
_cell.angle_beta   90.00
_cell.angle_gamma   90.00
#
_symmetry.space_group_name_H-M   'P 1'
#
loop_
_entity.id
_entity.type
_entity.pdbx_description
1 polymer ?
#
loop_
_entity_poly.entity_id
_entity_poly.type
_entity_poly.pdbx_seq_one_letter_code
_entity_poly.pdbx_strand_id
1 'polypeptide(L)'
;MSLSEIPEGELRSRFLAVGVSDGTVRMISLDPGDTLAPLSFQALPSSPESLLLLEVRADDGKGPSTIHLNIGLQNGCLLRTTVDAVTGDMLDTRTRYLGTRPVKLFRVKIHNKDAIMCASSRSWLLYHFQNRFHLTPLSYTPLEYAAGFVSEQCPEGIVAIAENTLRILAVEKLGVAFNFVQHDLKYTPRKMIVHPTAGALMMIEADHAAYTDASKTRKRNEMADDIEKLAVEPEEVELAKELADVMRHTQLEENVFSAPRAAPGKWASAVRLVKPKTGETLSYYELPQDEAAKCIALVQFSQIPDMYMALVGCSINQHLR
;
A
#
# COMPACT_ATOMS: atom_id res chain seq x y z
N MET A 1 7.85 19.03 25.02
CA MET A 1 8.63 18.34 26.08
C MET A 1 8.35 16.84 25.98
N SER A 2 9.26 15.99 26.45
CA SER A 2 9.08 14.54 26.45
C SER A 2 9.78 13.90 27.65
N LEU A 3 9.16 12.87 28.21
CA LEU A 3 9.67 12.03 29.29
C LEU A 3 9.78 10.60 28.75
N SER A 4 10.77 9.84 29.22
CA SER A 4 10.76 8.39 28.99
C SER A 4 9.66 7.75 29.83
N GLU A 5 9.29 6.52 29.50
CA GLU A 5 8.55 5.70 30.45
C GLU A 5 9.41 5.43 31.69
N ILE A 6 8.74 5.13 32.80
CA ILE A 6 9.40 4.73 34.05
C ILE A 6 9.77 3.26 33.88
N PRO A 7 11.07 2.90 33.93
CA PRO A 7 11.49 1.51 33.85
C PRO A 7 10.85 0.66 34.96
N GLU A 8 10.63 -0.63 34.69
CA GLU A 8 10.16 -1.56 35.72
C GLU A 8 11.14 -1.58 36.92
N GLY A 9 10.60 -1.34 38.11
CA GLY A 9 11.40 -1.27 39.35
C GLY A 9 11.89 0.14 39.72
N GLU A 10 11.79 1.10 38.81
CA GLU A 10 12.11 2.51 39.07
C GLU A 10 10.86 3.30 39.48
N LEU A 11 11.05 4.42 40.16
CA LEU A 11 9.97 5.32 40.58
C LEU A 11 9.79 6.53 39.67
N ARG A 12 10.75 6.81 38.79
CA ARG A 12 10.77 8.00 37.94
C ARG A 12 11.58 7.79 36.68
N SER A 13 11.30 8.61 35.68
CA SER A 13 12.23 8.84 34.57
C SER A 13 13.29 9.85 35.03
N ARG A 14 14.57 9.57 34.74
CA ARG A 14 15.69 10.47 35.04
C ARG A 14 15.75 11.68 34.12
N PHE A 15 15.27 11.55 32.88
CA PHE A 15 15.55 12.50 31.81
C PHE A 15 14.28 13.20 31.30
N LEU A 16 14.35 14.52 31.22
CA LEU A 16 13.36 15.37 30.58
C LEU A 16 13.98 16.05 29.35
N ALA A 17 13.42 15.77 28.17
CA ALA A 17 13.80 16.44 26.93
C ALA A 17 12.89 17.66 26.65
N VAL A 18 13.49 18.84 26.47
CA VAL A 18 12.77 20.09 26.20
C VAL A 18 13.29 20.72 24.90
N GLY A 19 12.38 20.93 23.96
CA GLY A 19 12.65 21.67 22.73
C GLY A 19 12.32 23.14 22.95
N VAL A 20 13.21 24.02 22.51
CA VAL A 20 13.12 25.46 22.74
C VAL A 20 13.02 26.19 21.40
N SER A 21 12.36 27.35 21.39
CA SER A 21 12.17 28.17 20.19
C SER A 21 13.47 28.76 19.62
N ASP A 22 14.57 28.70 20.37
CA ASP A 22 15.92 29.08 19.93
C ASP A 22 16.57 28.05 18.98
N GLY A 23 15.83 26.99 18.61
CA GLY A 23 16.34 25.93 17.75
C GLY A 23 17.24 24.94 18.48
N THR A 24 17.12 24.82 19.81
CA THR A 24 17.86 23.81 20.59
C THR A 24 16.94 22.78 21.24
N VAL A 25 17.49 21.61 21.52
CA VAL A 25 16.92 20.65 22.47
C VAL A 25 17.83 20.53 23.68
N ARG A 26 17.25 20.46 24.87
CA ARG A 26 17.96 20.41 26.15
C ARG A 26 17.53 19.18 26.93
N MET A 27 18.50 18.49 27.51
CA MET A 27 18.27 17.40 28.45
C MET A 27 18.37 17.94 29.87
N ILE A 28 17.37 17.60 30.69
CA ILE A 28 17.25 18.08 32.07
C ILE A 28 17.11 16.87 33.00
N SER A 29 17.80 16.88 34.13
CA SER A 29 17.67 15.82 35.16
C SER A 29 16.38 15.99 35.95
N LEU A 30 15.76 14.85 36.28
CA LEU A 30 14.64 14.73 37.22
C LEU A 30 15.00 13.90 38.45
N ASP A 31 16.27 13.55 38.61
CA ASP A 31 16.75 12.89 39.83
C ASP A 31 16.68 13.85 41.01
N PRO A 32 16.40 13.36 42.24
CA PRO A 32 16.30 14.21 43.44
C PRO A 32 17.56 15.02 43.76
N GLY A 33 18.73 14.50 43.39
CA GLY A 33 20.02 15.11 43.71
C GLY A 33 20.32 16.38 42.92
N ASP A 34 19.78 16.47 41.69
CA ASP A 34 20.04 17.54 40.73
C ASP A 34 18.77 17.87 39.92
N THR A 35 17.62 17.91 40.59
CA THR A 35 16.32 18.11 39.94
C THR A 35 16.29 19.43 39.18
N LEU A 36 15.84 19.38 37.92
CA LEU A 36 15.81 20.50 36.97
C LEU A 36 17.19 21.06 36.57
N ALA A 37 18.28 20.37 36.90
CA ALA A 37 19.61 20.75 36.43
C ALA A 37 19.75 20.47 34.92
N PRO A 38 20.31 21.41 34.14
CA PRO A 38 20.63 21.16 32.73
C PRO A 38 21.79 20.18 32.63
N LEU A 39 21.60 19.11 31.86
CA LEU A 39 22.63 18.08 31.64
C LEU A 39 23.39 18.33 30.34
N SER A 40 22.68 18.41 29.22
CA SER A 40 23.27 18.57 27.89
C SER A 40 22.33 19.37 26.96
N PHE A 41 22.86 19.90 25.86
CA PHE A 41 22.06 20.55 24.83
C PHE A 41 22.58 20.24 23.42
N GLN A 42 21.70 20.32 22.44
CA GLN A 42 22.02 20.11 21.02
C GLN A 42 21.32 21.18 20.17
N ALA A 43 22.08 21.83 19.29
CA ALA A 43 21.54 22.73 18.28
C ALA A 43 20.88 21.93 17.15
N LEU A 44 19.73 22.42 16.67
CA LEU A 44 18.92 21.78 15.64
C LEU A 44 18.93 22.62 14.36
N PRO A 45 18.81 22.00 13.18
CA PRO A 45 18.79 22.72 11.90
C PRO A 45 17.46 23.47 11.64
N SER A 46 16.42 23.21 12.43
CA SER A 46 15.11 23.84 12.37
C SER A 46 14.46 23.73 13.75
N SER A 47 13.46 24.57 14.03
CA SER A 47 12.69 24.51 15.28
C SER A 47 12.07 23.12 15.50
N PRO A 48 12.16 22.58 16.74
CA PRO A 48 11.55 21.31 17.08
C PRO A 48 10.01 21.45 17.15
N GLU A 49 9.31 20.52 16.51
CA GLU A 49 7.85 20.40 16.54
C GLU A 49 7.40 19.41 17.61
N SER A 50 8.09 18.28 17.74
CA SER A 50 7.75 17.23 18.70
C SER A 50 8.98 16.46 19.16
N LEU A 51 8.89 15.88 20.36
CA LEU A 51 9.96 15.11 20.99
C LEU A 51 9.41 13.80 21.54
N LEU A 52 10.18 12.73 21.45
CA LEU A 52 9.84 11.43 22.03
C LEU A 52 11.10 10.68 22.49
N LEU A 53 11.24 10.49 23.80
CA LEU A 53 12.23 9.59 24.40
C LEU A 53 11.73 8.15 24.35
N LEU A 54 12.47 7.29 23.63
CA LEU A 54 12.17 5.88 23.48
C LEU A 54 13.29 5.06 24.09
N GLU A 55 12.95 4.22 25.06
CA GLU A 55 13.87 3.24 25.62
C GLU A 55 13.74 1.92 24.87
N VAL A 56 14.83 1.41 24.33
CA VAL A 56 14.86 0.17 23.53
C VAL A 56 15.76 -0.85 24.20
N ARG A 57 15.20 -2.03 24.46
CA ARG A 57 15.93 -3.21 24.93
C ARG A 57 16.35 -4.08 23.75
N ALA A 58 17.47 -4.78 23.91
CA ALA A 58 17.89 -5.82 22.97
C ALA A 58 16.84 -6.93 22.85
N ASP A 59 16.73 -7.55 21.67
CA ASP A 59 15.68 -8.53 21.39
C ASP A 59 15.77 -9.80 22.27
N ASP A 60 16.94 -10.08 22.85
CA ASP A 60 17.18 -11.18 23.78
C ASP A 60 16.72 -10.89 25.22
N GLY A 61 16.31 -9.64 25.50
CA GLY A 61 15.95 -9.17 26.84
C GLY A 61 17.09 -9.19 27.86
N LYS A 62 18.33 -9.47 27.43
CA LYS A 62 19.48 -9.75 28.29
C LYS A 62 20.61 -8.72 28.16
N GLY A 63 20.26 -7.49 27.80
CA GLY A 63 21.18 -6.37 27.70
C GLY A 63 20.66 -5.10 28.38
N PRO A 64 21.55 -4.11 28.61
CA PRO A 64 21.13 -2.80 29.06
C PRO A 64 20.21 -2.17 28.02
N SER A 65 19.22 -1.41 28.48
CA SER A 65 18.41 -0.60 27.60
C SER A 65 19.21 0.58 27.05
N THR A 66 18.84 1.02 25.85
CA THR A 66 19.41 2.18 25.19
C THR A 66 18.33 3.23 25.00
N ILE A 67 18.63 4.47 25.38
CA ILE A 67 17.67 5.56 25.30
C ILE A 67 17.91 6.31 23.98
N HIS A 68 16.85 6.52 23.22
CA HIS A 68 16.89 7.28 21.99
C HIS A 68 15.95 8.47 22.08
N LEU A 69 16.49 9.67 21.91
CA LEU A 69 15.74 10.89 21.71
C LEU A 69 15.38 11.03 20.24
N ASN A 70 14.08 11.04 19.95
CA ASN A 70 13.54 11.29 18.63
C ASN A 70 12.99 12.72 18.58
N ILE A 71 13.38 13.47 17.56
CA ILE A 71 13.11 14.90 17.41
C ILE A 71 12.46 15.12 16.06
N GLY A 72 11.18 15.45 16.06
CA GLY A 72 10.47 15.91 14.87
C GLY A 72 10.67 17.41 14.69
N LEU A 73 11.09 17.85 13.49
CA LEU A 73 11.32 19.25 13.16
C LEU A 73 10.20 19.83 12.29
N GLN A 74 10.05 21.16 12.34
CA GLN A 74 9.07 21.89 11.52
C GLN A 74 9.30 21.77 10.01
N ASN A 75 10.56 21.62 9.59
CA ASN A 75 10.93 21.45 8.19
C ASN A 75 10.71 20.02 7.64
N GLY A 76 10.11 19.11 8.42
CA GLY A 76 9.82 17.75 7.98
C GLY A 76 10.93 16.73 8.20
N CYS A 77 12.02 17.12 8.86
CA CYS A 77 13.08 16.21 9.27
C CYS A 77 12.78 15.53 10.61
N LEU A 78 13.17 14.25 10.70
CA LEU A 78 13.28 13.46 11.93
C LEU A 78 14.76 13.30 12.26
N LEU A 79 15.15 13.67 13.48
CA LEU A 79 16.44 13.32 14.05
C LEU A 79 16.24 12.22 15.10
N ARG A 80 17.13 11.23 15.10
CA ARG A 80 17.23 10.24 16.18
C ARG A 80 18.63 10.29 16.75
N THR A 81 18.71 10.51 18.05
CA THR A 81 19.94 10.69 18.80
C THR A 81 19.98 9.69 19.94
N THR A 82 21.09 9.02 20.15
CA THR A 82 21.30 8.15 21.32
C THR A 82 21.61 9.03 22.52
N VAL A 83 21.01 8.72 23.67
CA VAL A 83 21.22 9.44 24.93
C VAL A 83 22.02 8.54 25.86
N ASP A 84 23.13 9.05 26.40
CA ASP A 84 23.89 8.36 27.43
C ASP A 84 23.06 8.24 28.71
N ALA A 85 22.97 7.02 29.27
CA ALA A 85 22.12 6.73 30.42
C ALA A 85 22.60 7.38 31.72
N VAL A 86 23.85 7.85 31.77
CA VAL A 86 24.45 8.48 32.96
C VAL A 86 24.52 9.99 32.79
N THR A 87 25.22 10.48 31.76
CA THR A 87 25.46 11.91 31.57
C THR A 87 24.28 12.63 30.93
N GLY A 88 23.42 11.91 30.21
CA GLY A 88 22.39 12.52 29.37
C GLY A 88 22.95 13.15 28.09
N ASP A 89 24.20 12.87 27.73
CA ASP A 89 24.82 13.38 26.51
C ASP A 89 24.15 12.80 25.26
N MET A 90 24.06 13.64 24.24
CA MET A 90 23.41 13.35 22.97
C MET A 90 24.45 12.93 21.92
N LEU A 91 24.43 11.66 21.54
CA LEU A 91 25.41 11.00 20.67
C LEU A 91 24.76 10.42 19.40
N ASP A 92 25.55 10.17 18.36
CA ASP A 92 25.14 9.45 17.14
C ASP A 92 23.82 9.93 16.49
N THR A 93 23.69 11.24 16.28
CA THR A 93 22.51 11.82 15.63
C THR A 93 22.38 11.34 14.17
N ARG A 94 21.24 10.74 13.83
CA ARG A 94 20.86 10.35 12.47
C ARG A 94 19.68 11.17 11.98
N THR A 95 19.76 11.67 10.76
CA THR A 95 18.71 12.49 10.14
C THR A 95 18.00 11.75 9.01
N ARG A 96 16.67 11.92 8.93
CA ARG A 96 15.81 11.44 7.83
C ARG A 96 14.76 12.50 7.50
N TYR A 97 14.50 12.72 6.22
CA TYR A 97 13.41 13.58 5.76
C TYR A 97 12.13 12.75 5.59
N LEU A 98 11.06 13.11 6.29
CA LEU A 98 9.80 12.35 6.30
C LEU A 98 8.74 12.94 5.37
N GLY A 99 8.81 14.23 5.08
CA GLY A 99 7.78 14.90 4.30
C GLY A 99 7.86 16.42 4.38
N THR A 100 6.93 17.10 3.72
CA THR A 100 6.88 18.57 3.63
C THR A 100 6.19 19.25 4.80
N ARG A 101 5.55 18.49 5.71
CA ARG A 101 4.85 19.00 6.90
C ARG A 101 5.71 18.80 8.15
N PRO A 102 5.52 19.61 9.21
CA PRO A 102 6.15 19.37 10.52
C PRO A 102 5.97 17.93 11.00
N VAL A 103 7.01 17.36 11.61
CA VAL A 103 6.98 15.97 12.10
C VAL A 103 6.41 15.91 13.51
N LYS A 104 5.30 15.19 13.68
CA LYS A 104 4.72 14.84 14.99
C LYS A 104 5.02 13.39 15.35
N LEU A 105 5.42 13.14 16.59
CA LEU A 105 5.81 11.82 17.09
C LEU A 105 4.79 11.32 18.11
N PHE A 106 4.34 10.08 17.93
CA PHE A 106 3.39 9.42 18.82
C PHE A 106 3.90 8.04 19.21
N ARG A 107 3.86 7.73 20.50
CA ARG A 107 4.22 6.40 20.99
C ARG A 107 3.08 5.42 20.69
N VAL A 108 3.44 4.28 20.14
CA VAL A 108 2.51 3.18 19.81
C VAL A 108 3.16 1.84 20.17
N LYS A 109 2.36 0.79 20.37
CA LYS A 109 2.86 -0.57 20.59
C LYS A 109 2.63 -1.44 19.37
N ILE A 110 3.64 -2.20 18.99
CA ILE A 110 3.64 -3.07 17.80
C ILE A 110 4.40 -4.35 18.12
N HIS A 111 3.75 -5.51 17.99
CA HIS A 111 4.22 -6.80 18.51
C HIS A 111 4.77 -6.70 19.93
N ASN A 112 3.99 -6.07 20.80
CA ASN A 112 4.29 -5.85 22.21
C ASN A 112 5.61 -5.09 22.48
N LYS A 113 6.15 -4.39 21.48
CA LYS A 113 7.33 -3.52 21.60
C LYS A 113 6.94 -2.08 21.32
N ASP A 114 7.61 -1.16 22.01
CA ASP A 114 7.41 0.26 21.75
C ASP A 114 7.98 0.67 20.39
N ALA A 115 7.16 1.43 19.69
CA ALA A 115 7.47 2.01 18.39
C ALA A 115 6.98 3.47 18.36
N ILE A 116 7.39 4.18 17.31
CA ILE A 116 7.00 5.56 17.09
C ILE A 116 6.29 5.69 15.76
N MET A 117 5.04 6.14 15.82
CA MET A 117 4.33 6.66 14.66
C MET A 117 4.79 8.10 14.42
N CYS A 118 5.34 8.36 13.25
CA CYS A 118 5.76 9.69 12.83
C CYS A 118 4.77 10.21 11.78
N ALA A 119 4.08 11.31 12.08
CA ALA A 119 3.14 11.97 11.18
C ALA A 119 3.78 13.20 10.52
N SER A 120 3.75 13.25 9.18
CA SER A 120 4.15 14.40 8.34
C SER A 120 3.27 14.40 7.08
N SER A 121 3.75 14.79 5.90
CA SER A 121 3.01 14.63 4.63
C SER A 121 2.78 13.17 4.24
N ARG A 122 3.55 12.24 4.82
CA ARG A 122 3.26 10.81 4.89
C ARG A 122 3.41 10.36 6.33
N SER A 123 2.70 9.30 6.71
CA SER A 123 2.90 8.65 8.00
C SER A 123 3.97 7.58 7.89
N TRP A 124 4.84 7.52 8.89
CA TRP A 124 5.95 6.59 8.97
C TRP A 124 5.91 5.84 10.28
N LEU A 125 6.43 4.62 10.26
CA LEU A 125 6.55 3.77 11.42
C LEU A 125 8.02 3.52 11.71
N LEU A 126 8.47 3.98 12.88
CA LEU A 126 9.81 3.73 13.40
C LEU A 126 9.74 2.65 14.47
N TYR A 127 10.36 1.51 14.21
CA TYR A 127 10.34 0.36 15.12
C TYR A 127 11.70 -0.32 15.18
N HIS A 128 11.96 -1.04 16.28
CA HIS A 128 13.17 -1.83 16.49
C HIS A 128 12.89 -3.30 16.23
N PHE A 129 13.65 -3.92 15.32
CA PHE A 129 13.50 -5.32 14.95
C PHE A 129 14.85 -5.90 14.50
N GLN A 130 15.21 -7.08 15.01
CA GLN A 130 16.50 -7.75 14.72
C GLN A 130 17.70 -6.87 15.05
N ASN A 131 17.68 -6.26 16.24
CA ASN A 131 18.72 -5.33 16.72
C ASN A 131 18.99 -4.14 15.77
N ARG A 132 17.97 -3.74 14.99
CA ARG A 132 18.05 -2.63 14.05
C ARG A 132 16.76 -1.83 14.00
N PHE A 133 16.91 -0.51 13.94
CA PHE A 133 15.79 0.37 13.65
C PHE A 133 15.41 0.36 12.17
N HIS A 134 14.12 0.20 11.93
CA HIS A 134 13.47 0.32 10.63
C HIS A 134 12.55 1.53 10.65
N LEU A 135 12.57 2.29 9.55
CA LEU A 135 11.71 3.45 9.34
C LEU A 135 10.95 3.23 8.03
N THR A 136 9.71 2.77 8.14
CA THR A 136 8.91 2.30 7.00
C THR A 136 7.71 3.23 6.79
N PRO A 137 7.49 3.75 5.57
CA PRO A 137 6.32 4.58 5.30
C PRO A 137 5.05 3.72 5.28
N LEU A 138 3.95 4.24 5.80
CA LEU A 138 2.65 3.60 5.71
C LEU A 138 2.01 3.94 4.37
N SER A 139 1.52 2.92 3.66
CA SER A 139 0.70 3.09 2.45
C SER A 139 -0.73 3.50 2.85
N TYR A 140 -0.85 4.70 3.42
CA TYR A 140 -2.10 5.22 3.96
C TYR A 140 -2.21 6.73 3.74
N THR A 141 -3.42 7.26 3.92
CA THR A 141 -3.63 8.72 3.93
C THR A 141 -2.82 9.36 5.06
N PRO A 142 -2.34 10.60 4.89
CA PRO A 142 -1.55 11.27 5.92
C PRO A 142 -2.35 11.41 7.22
N LEU A 143 -1.75 11.00 8.33
CA LEU A 143 -2.37 11.13 9.66
C LEU A 143 -1.92 12.44 10.31
N GLU A 144 -2.77 13.02 11.15
CA GLU A 144 -2.47 14.27 11.87
C GLU A 144 -2.13 14.04 13.33
N TYR A 145 -2.84 13.08 13.95
CA TYR A 145 -2.63 12.65 15.32
C TYR A 145 -2.79 11.14 15.42
N ALA A 146 -2.07 10.52 16.36
CA ALA A 146 -2.21 9.10 16.64
C ALA A 146 -1.99 8.81 18.13
N ALA A 147 -2.59 7.73 18.62
CA ALA A 147 -2.34 7.17 19.94
C ALA A 147 -2.47 5.64 19.90
N GLY A 148 -1.82 4.95 20.83
CA GLY A 148 -2.02 3.52 21.02
C GLY A 148 -3.47 3.21 21.41
N PHE A 149 -4.02 2.13 20.87
CA PHE A 149 -5.38 1.67 21.10
C PHE A 149 -5.39 0.16 21.35
N VAL A 150 -6.16 -0.28 22.33
CA VAL A 150 -6.29 -1.71 22.67
C VAL A 150 -7.75 -2.00 22.95
N SER A 151 -8.31 -2.98 22.26
CA SER A 151 -9.66 -3.52 22.51
C SER A 151 -9.69 -5.02 22.26
N GLU A 152 -10.77 -5.69 22.64
CA GLU A 152 -10.96 -7.13 22.36
C GLU A 152 -10.91 -7.43 20.84
N GLN A 153 -11.45 -6.52 20.03
CA GLN A 153 -11.48 -6.62 18.58
C GLN A 153 -10.14 -6.23 17.93
N CYS A 154 -9.30 -5.46 18.63
CA CYS A 154 -8.03 -4.96 18.14
C CYS A 154 -7.01 -4.93 19.29
N PRO A 155 -6.34 -6.06 19.57
CA PRO A 155 -5.41 -6.18 20.69
C PRO A 155 -4.19 -5.25 20.59
N GLU A 156 -3.75 -4.94 19.38
CA GLU A 156 -2.67 -4.00 19.10
C GLU A 156 -3.10 -3.04 17.98
N GLY A 157 -3.73 -1.94 18.37
CA GLY A 157 -4.26 -0.94 17.47
C GLY A 157 -3.63 0.44 17.63
N ILE A 158 -3.91 1.29 16.66
CA ILE A 158 -3.57 2.70 16.64
C ILE A 158 -4.87 3.45 16.30
N VAL A 159 -5.30 4.33 17.21
CA VAL A 159 -6.35 5.28 16.90
C VAL A 159 -5.70 6.54 16.32
N ALA A 160 -6.19 6.99 15.17
CA ALA A 160 -5.62 8.12 14.45
C ALA A 160 -6.69 9.06 13.90
N ILE A 161 -6.33 10.33 13.78
CA ILE A 161 -7.16 11.36 13.15
C ILE A 161 -6.55 11.68 11.79
N ALA A 162 -7.37 11.60 10.75
CA ALA A 162 -7.01 11.98 9.39
C ALA A 162 -8.09 12.91 8.85
N GLU A 163 -7.73 14.18 8.63
CA GLU A 163 -8.65 15.23 8.23
C GLU A 163 -9.86 15.27 9.20
N ASN A 164 -11.08 15.08 8.67
CA ASN A 164 -12.31 15.10 9.45
C ASN A 164 -12.76 13.70 9.91
N THR A 165 -11.88 12.69 9.86
CA THR A 165 -12.23 11.30 10.17
C THR A 165 -11.38 10.72 11.31
N LEU A 166 -12.04 10.02 12.24
CA LEU A 166 -11.39 9.17 13.24
C LEU A 166 -11.25 7.76 12.67
N ARG A 167 -10.07 7.15 12.80
CA ARG A 167 -9.74 5.85 12.22
C ARG A 167 -9.05 4.95 13.24
N ILE A 168 -9.45 3.69 13.30
CA ILE A 168 -8.76 2.65 14.06
C ILE A 168 -7.99 1.80 13.06
N LEU A 169 -6.69 1.67 13.26
CA LEU A 169 -5.75 0.99 12.38
C LEU A 169 -5.04 -0.13 13.15
N ALA A 170 -4.73 -1.23 12.48
CA ALA A 170 -3.85 -2.27 13.00
C ALA A 170 -2.71 -2.50 12.01
N VAL A 171 -1.49 -2.71 12.50
CA VAL A 171 -0.32 -3.00 11.67
C VAL A 171 0.01 -4.48 11.81
N GLU A 172 -0.48 -5.32 10.89
CA GLU A 172 -0.38 -6.78 11.02
C GLU A 172 0.95 -7.37 10.52
N LYS A 173 1.47 -6.85 9.39
CA LYS A 173 2.65 -7.41 8.72
C LYS A 173 3.79 -6.41 8.72
N LEU A 174 4.77 -6.60 9.60
CA LEU A 174 6.05 -5.89 9.51
C LEU A 174 7.04 -6.61 8.61
N GLY A 175 7.97 -5.82 8.04
CA GLY A 175 9.04 -6.34 7.20
C GLY A 175 8.66 -6.55 5.73
N VAL A 176 7.37 -6.50 5.38
CA VAL A 176 6.93 -6.47 3.97
C VAL A 176 6.96 -5.02 3.49
N ALA A 177 7.84 -4.73 2.53
CA ALA A 177 8.06 -3.36 2.05
C ALA A 177 6.98 -2.86 1.06
N PHE A 178 6.20 -3.77 0.46
CA PHE A 178 5.26 -3.45 -0.61
C PHE A 178 3.84 -3.83 -0.24
N ASN A 179 2.95 -2.83 -0.24
CA ASN A 179 1.52 -3.05 -0.27
C ASN A 179 1.05 -2.94 -1.72
N PHE A 180 0.16 -3.84 -2.13
CA PHE A 180 -0.48 -3.80 -3.44
C PHE A 180 -1.99 -3.89 -3.28
N VAL A 181 -2.69 -3.29 -4.24
CA VAL A 181 -4.11 -3.50 -4.46
C VAL A 181 -4.21 -4.22 -5.80
N GLN A 182 -4.95 -5.32 -5.82
CA GLN A 182 -5.16 -6.09 -7.04
C GLN A 182 -6.42 -5.58 -7.74
N HIS A 183 -6.31 -5.42 -9.07
CA HIS A 183 -7.45 -5.15 -9.94
C HIS A 183 -7.47 -6.24 -10.99
N ASP A 184 -8.57 -7.00 -11.03
CA ASP A 184 -8.68 -8.14 -11.92
C ASP A 184 -8.88 -7.69 -13.37
N LEU A 185 -8.22 -8.41 -14.28
CA LEU A 185 -8.27 -8.20 -15.72
C LEU A 185 -8.95 -9.39 -16.37
N LYS A 186 -9.30 -9.26 -17.65
CA LYS A 186 -10.02 -10.31 -18.37
C LYS A 186 -9.07 -11.23 -19.12
N TYR A 187 -8.02 -10.68 -19.74
CA TYR A 187 -6.97 -11.46 -20.39
C TYR A 187 -5.60 -11.11 -19.81
N THR A 188 -4.57 -11.90 -20.17
CA THR A 188 -3.20 -11.64 -19.70
C THR A 188 -2.68 -10.29 -20.21
N PRO A 189 -2.29 -9.35 -19.33
CA PRO A 189 -1.73 -8.06 -19.75
C PRO A 189 -0.36 -8.24 -20.41
N ARG A 190 -0.12 -7.56 -21.54
CA ARG A 190 1.13 -7.64 -22.32
C ARG A 190 1.99 -6.39 -22.24
N LYS A 191 1.35 -5.20 -22.28
CA LYS A 191 2.03 -3.91 -22.18
C LYS A 191 1.06 -2.85 -21.66
N MET A 192 1.59 -1.90 -20.90
CA MET A 192 0.85 -0.74 -20.40
C MET A 192 1.59 0.56 -20.74
N ILE A 193 0.85 1.65 -20.86
CA ILE A 193 1.33 3.01 -21.11
C ILE A 193 0.58 4.00 -20.21
N VAL A 194 1.25 5.07 -19.79
CA VAL A 194 0.67 6.12 -18.94
C VAL A 194 0.14 7.24 -19.82
N HIS A 195 -1.12 7.63 -19.62
CA HIS A 195 -1.66 8.81 -20.29
C HIS A 195 -1.11 10.09 -19.61
N PRO A 196 -0.47 11.02 -20.34
CA PRO A 196 0.24 12.16 -19.76
C PRO A 196 -0.60 13.07 -18.86
N THR A 197 -1.84 13.36 -19.27
CA THR A 197 -2.71 14.34 -18.58
C THR A 197 -3.90 13.73 -17.84
N ALA A 198 -4.45 12.60 -18.31
CA ALA A 198 -5.65 12.00 -17.73
C ALA A 198 -5.42 11.24 -16.42
N GLY A 199 -4.16 10.97 -16.04
CA GLY A 199 -3.85 10.15 -14.86
C GLY A 199 -4.41 8.72 -14.98
N ALA A 200 -4.54 8.22 -16.20
CA ALA A 200 -5.05 6.90 -16.56
C ALA A 200 -3.95 6.02 -17.17
N LEU A 201 -4.12 4.70 -17.07
CA LEU A 201 -3.27 3.71 -17.72
C LEU A 201 -4.03 3.08 -18.89
N MET A 202 -3.39 2.97 -20.04
CA MET A 202 -3.91 2.17 -21.15
C MET A 202 -3.07 0.91 -21.29
N MET A 203 -3.72 -0.23 -21.46
CA MET A 203 -3.06 -1.52 -21.52
C MET A 203 -3.67 -2.41 -22.58
N ILE A 204 -2.85 -3.33 -23.08
CA ILE A 204 -3.26 -4.40 -23.98
C ILE A 204 -3.25 -5.72 -23.23
N GLU A 205 -4.31 -6.48 -23.39
CA GLU A 205 -4.49 -7.81 -22.83
C GLU A 205 -4.63 -8.80 -23.99
N ALA A 206 -3.94 -9.95 -23.97
CA ALA A 206 -4.02 -10.92 -25.06
C ALA A 206 -3.68 -12.35 -24.60
N ASP A 207 -4.57 -13.28 -24.92
CA ASP A 207 -4.44 -14.71 -24.61
C ASP A 207 -4.52 -15.60 -25.85
N HIS A 208 -3.64 -16.61 -25.86
CA HIS A 208 -3.67 -17.69 -26.84
C HIS A 208 -4.63 -18.78 -26.37
N ALA A 209 -5.23 -19.50 -27.33
CA ALA A 209 -6.22 -20.54 -27.05
C ALA A 209 -7.39 -19.99 -26.22
N ALA A 210 -7.84 -18.78 -26.55
CA ALA A 210 -8.94 -18.08 -25.87
C ALA A 210 -10.00 -17.60 -26.86
N TYR A 211 -11.23 -17.44 -26.36
CA TYR A 211 -12.36 -16.87 -27.11
C TYR A 211 -12.68 -15.45 -26.60
N THR A 212 -13.07 -14.59 -27.53
CA THR A 212 -13.76 -13.32 -27.27
C THR A 212 -15.14 -13.58 -26.65
N ASP A 213 -15.71 -12.63 -25.92
CA ASP A 213 -17.06 -12.80 -25.34
C ASP A 213 -18.10 -13.01 -26.42
N ALA A 214 -17.99 -12.29 -27.54
CA ALA A 214 -18.85 -12.50 -28.71
C ALA A 214 -18.78 -13.95 -29.21
N SER A 215 -17.58 -14.54 -29.28
CA SER A 215 -17.40 -15.93 -29.72
C SER A 215 -17.88 -16.95 -28.68
N LYS A 216 -17.70 -16.67 -27.39
CA LYS A 216 -18.20 -17.50 -26.30
C LYS A 216 -19.73 -17.57 -26.34
N THR A 217 -20.39 -16.41 -26.44
CA THR A 217 -21.86 -16.32 -26.50
C THR A 217 -22.39 -17.05 -27.73
N ARG A 218 -21.76 -16.87 -28.90
CA ARG A 218 -22.17 -17.59 -30.12
C ARG A 218 -22.07 -19.10 -29.96
N LYS A 219 -20.92 -19.61 -29.49
CA LYS A 219 -20.72 -21.05 -29.27
C LYS A 219 -21.67 -21.63 -28.22
N ARG A 220 -21.97 -20.85 -27.18
CA ARG A 220 -22.91 -21.26 -26.13
C ARG A 220 -24.32 -21.45 -26.71
N ASN A 221 -24.76 -20.52 -27.56
CA ASN A 221 -26.05 -20.61 -28.22
C ASN A 221 -26.07 -21.76 -29.26
N GLU A 222 -25.01 -21.92 -30.04
CA GLU A 222 -24.87 -23.05 -30.98
C GLU A 222 -24.97 -24.40 -30.25
N MET A 223 -24.28 -24.56 -29.12
CA MET A 223 -24.36 -25.77 -28.29
C MET A 223 -25.76 -26.00 -27.69
N ALA A 224 -26.43 -24.94 -27.25
CA ALA A 224 -27.80 -25.02 -26.73
C ALA A 224 -28.78 -25.47 -27.83
N ASP A 225 -28.65 -24.93 -29.04
CA ASP A 225 -29.48 -25.30 -30.19
C ASP A 225 -29.23 -26.75 -30.64
N ASP A 226 -27.99 -27.23 -30.54
CA ASP A 226 -27.64 -28.61 -30.87
C ASP A 226 -28.21 -29.61 -29.85
N ILE A 227 -28.23 -29.26 -28.55
CA ILE A 227 -28.85 -30.07 -27.48
C ILE A 227 -30.35 -30.24 -27.74
N GLU A 228 -31.04 -29.16 -28.10
CA GLU A 228 -32.48 -29.21 -28.42
C GLU A 228 -32.78 -30.08 -29.65
N LYS A 229 -31.93 -30.05 -30.68
CA LYS A 229 -32.13 -30.82 -31.92
C LYS A 229 -31.86 -32.31 -31.75
N LEU A 230 -31.02 -32.70 -30.79
CA LEU A 230 -30.64 -34.10 -30.56
C LEU A 230 -31.68 -34.89 -29.77
N ALA A 231 -32.60 -34.21 -29.06
CA ALA A 231 -33.67 -34.87 -28.31
C ALA A 231 -34.79 -35.35 -29.24
N VAL A 232 -35.02 -36.66 -29.28
CA VAL A 232 -36.04 -37.29 -30.14
C VAL A 232 -37.25 -37.75 -29.32
N GLU A 233 -37.03 -38.20 -28.09
CA GLU A 233 -38.08 -38.72 -27.23
C GLU A 233 -38.82 -37.59 -26.48
N PRO A 234 -40.15 -37.69 -26.29
CA PRO A 234 -40.96 -36.60 -25.69
C PRO A 234 -40.50 -36.16 -24.30
N GLU A 235 -40.03 -37.10 -23.47
CA GLU A 235 -39.49 -36.80 -22.13
C GLU A 235 -38.09 -36.15 -22.18
N GLU A 236 -37.29 -36.48 -23.19
CA GLU A 236 -35.95 -35.89 -23.38
C GLU A 236 -36.03 -34.47 -23.95
N VAL A 237 -37.06 -34.18 -24.76
CA VAL A 237 -37.27 -32.85 -25.37
C VAL A 237 -37.47 -31.77 -24.32
N GLU A 238 -38.23 -32.06 -23.26
CA GLU A 238 -38.48 -31.07 -22.20
C GLU A 238 -37.21 -30.82 -21.37
N LEU A 239 -36.48 -31.88 -21.00
CA LEU A 239 -35.20 -31.78 -20.28
C LEU A 239 -34.13 -31.05 -21.13
N ALA A 240 -34.07 -31.31 -22.43
CA ALA A 240 -33.13 -30.67 -23.34
C ALA A 240 -33.36 -29.16 -23.45
N LYS A 241 -34.62 -28.72 -23.47
CA LYS A 241 -34.97 -27.29 -23.43
C LYS A 241 -34.54 -26.63 -22.11
N GLU A 242 -34.82 -27.28 -20.97
CA GLU A 242 -34.38 -26.77 -19.67
C GLU A 242 -32.85 -26.61 -19.62
N LEU A 243 -32.11 -27.61 -20.09
CA LEU A 243 -30.64 -27.56 -20.15
C LEU A 243 -30.13 -26.47 -21.10
N ALA A 244 -30.75 -26.33 -22.27
CA ALA A 244 -30.40 -25.30 -23.25
C ALA A 244 -30.63 -23.88 -22.70
N ASP A 245 -31.76 -23.67 -22.01
CA ASP A 245 -32.06 -22.39 -21.35
C ASP A 245 -31.10 -22.09 -20.21
N VAL A 246 -30.78 -23.08 -19.38
CA VAL A 246 -29.74 -22.95 -18.35
C VAL A 246 -28.41 -22.57 -19.00
N MET A 247 -28.01 -23.21 -20.09
CA MET A 247 -26.78 -22.85 -20.80
C MET A 247 -26.82 -21.43 -21.34
N ARG A 248 -27.90 -20.99 -22.01
CA ARG A 248 -27.99 -19.63 -22.57
C ARG A 248 -27.90 -18.55 -21.49
N HIS A 249 -28.54 -18.77 -20.34
CA HIS A 249 -28.67 -17.76 -19.29
C HIS A 249 -27.59 -17.84 -18.20
N THR A 250 -26.95 -18.99 -18.01
CA THR A 250 -25.95 -19.17 -16.94
C THR A 250 -24.54 -18.95 -17.48
N GLN A 251 -23.90 -17.89 -17.01
CA GLN A 251 -22.48 -17.66 -17.24
C GLN A 251 -21.71 -17.95 -15.96
N LEU A 252 -20.86 -18.98 -16.00
CA LEU A 252 -19.99 -19.33 -14.89
C LEU A 252 -18.88 -18.29 -14.72
N GLU A 253 -18.51 -18.01 -13.48
CA GLU A 253 -17.42 -17.11 -13.16
C GLU A 253 -16.07 -17.71 -13.56
N GLU A 254 -15.44 -17.14 -14.58
CA GLU A 254 -14.18 -17.66 -15.14
C GLU A 254 -13.00 -17.59 -14.15
N ASN A 255 -13.06 -16.70 -13.15
CA ASN A 255 -12.05 -16.62 -12.10
C ASN A 255 -12.07 -17.83 -11.15
N VAL A 256 -13.23 -18.50 -11.02
CA VAL A 256 -13.41 -19.67 -10.16
C VAL A 256 -13.29 -20.95 -10.96
N PHE A 257 -13.95 -21.02 -12.12
CA PHE A 257 -14.05 -22.24 -12.93
C PHE A 257 -13.05 -22.32 -14.08
N SER A 258 -12.16 -21.32 -14.20
CA SER A 258 -11.27 -21.10 -15.34
C SER A 258 -12.01 -20.73 -16.63
N ALA A 259 -11.34 -19.97 -17.50
CA ALA A 259 -11.88 -19.59 -18.79
C ALA A 259 -11.94 -20.79 -19.77
N PRO A 260 -12.97 -20.90 -20.61
CA PRO A 260 -13.05 -21.93 -21.66
C PRO A 260 -11.87 -21.82 -22.64
N ARG A 261 -11.13 -22.92 -22.83
CA ARG A 261 -10.00 -22.97 -23.76
C ARG A 261 -10.47 -23.19 -25.20
N ALA A 262 -9.94 -22.38 -26.10
CA ALA A 262 -10.10 -22.54 -27.53
C ALA A 262 -9.07 -23.50 -28.12
N ALA A 263 -9.29 -23.90 -29.38
CA ALA A 263 -8.30 -24.66 -30.13
C ALA A 263 -7.02 -23.82 -30.35
N PRO A 264 -5.85 -24.46 -30.52
CA PRO A 264 -4.62 -23.76 -30.87
C PRO A 264 -4.79 -22.87 -32.12
N GLY A 265 -4.19 -21.68 -32.11
CA GLY A 265 -4.32 -20.68 -33.17
C GLY A 265 -5.50 -19.71 -32.99
N LYS A 266 -6.36 -19.91 -31.97
CA LYS A 266 -7.38 -18.92 -31.59
C LYS A 266 -6.84 -17.91 -30.61
N TRP A 267 -7.22 -16.64 -30.80
CA TRP A 267 -6.80 -15.54 -29.94
C TRP A 267 -7.97 -14.68 -29.50
N ALA A 268 -7.87 -14.18 -28.27
CA ALA A 268 -8.71 -13.12 -27.75
C ALA A 268 -7.82 -12.02 -27.19
N SER A 269 -8.12 -10.77 -27.53
CA SER A 269 -7.39 -9.63 -27.00
C SER A 269 -8.29 -8.42 -26.81
N ALA A 270 -7.84 -7.49 -25.99
CA ALA A 270 -8.56 -6.26 -25.69
C ALA A 270 -7.61 -5.11 -25.38
N VAL A 271 -8.11 -3.90 -25.57
CA VAL A 271 -7.47 -2.66 -25.14
C VAL A 271 -8.31 -2.10 -23.99
N ARG A 272 -7.68 -1.84 -22.85
CA ARG A 272 -8.34 -1.31 -21.65
C ARG A 272 -7.72 0.01 -21.23
N LEU A 273 -8.56 0.99 -20.91
CA LEU A 273 -8.19 2.22 -20.23
C LEU A 273 -8.70 2.15 -18.78
N VAL A 274 -7.79 2.24 -17.81
CA VAL A 274 -8.09 2.07 -16.38
C VAL A 274 -7.55 3.23 -15.56
N LYS A 275 -8.27 3.62 -14.51
CA LYS A 275 -7.81 4.58 -13.52
C LYS A 275 -6.99 3.85 -12.44
N PRO A 276 -5.68 4.06 -12.34
CA PRO A 276 -4.79 3.25 -11.48
C PRO A 276 -5.05 3.39 -9.99
N LYS A 277 -5.68 4.48 -9.54
CA LYS A 277 -5.98 4.70 -8.11
C LYS A 277 -7.21 3.94 -7.63
N THR A 278 -8.18 3.70 -8.51
CA THR A 278 -9.47 3.10 -8.15
C THR A 278 -9.69 1.73 -8.77
N GLY A 279 -8.94 1.39 -9.83
CA GLY A 279 -9.17 0.20 -10.65
C GLY A 279 -10.34 0.32 -11.62
N GLU A 280 -10.98 1.49 -11.68
CA GLU A 280 -12.14 1.72 -12.53
C GLU A 280 -11.75 1.65 -14.02
N THR A 281 -12.45 0.82 -14.78
CA THR A 281 -12.27 0.72 -16.23
C THR A 281 -13.07 1.83 -16.91
N LEU A 282 -12.36 2.81 -17.46
CA LEU A 282 -12.93 3.95 -18.18
C LEU A 282 -13.38 3.58 -19.59
N SER A 283 -12.64 2.69 -20.24
CA SER A 283 -12.96 2.18 -21.57
C SER A 283 -12.42 0.78 -21.72
N TYR A 284 -13.19 -0.08 -22.38
CA TYR A 284 -12.83 -1.43 -22.71
C TYR A 284 -13.22 -1.69 -24.16
N TYR A 285 -12.23 -2.04 -24.98
CA TYR A 285 -12.42 -2.35 -26.39
C TYR A 285 -11.93 -3.76 -26.64
N GLU A 286 -12.85 -4.72 -26.80
CA GLU A 286 -12.54 -6.09 -27.18
C GLU A 286 -12.24 -6.13 -28.69
N LEU A 287 -11.08 -6.71 -29.04
CA LEU A 287 -10.71 -6.90 -30.44
C LEU A 287 -11.46 -8.10 -31.04
N PRO A 288 -11.64 -8.13 -32.37
CA PRO A 288 -12.23 -9.27 -33.06
C PRO A 288 -11.52 -10.59 -32.74
N GLN A 289 -12.25 -11.69 -32.90
CA GLN A 289 -11.69 -13.03 -32.73
C GLN A 289 -10.49 -13.24 -33.67
N ASP A 290 -9.42 -13.84 -33.15
CA ASP A 290 -8.16 -14.13 -33.85
C ASP A 290 -7.30 -12.92 -34.18
N GLU A 291 -7.64 -11.74 -33.65
CA GLU A 291 -6.74 -10.60 -33.53
C GLU A 291 -6.09 -10.58 -32.15
N ALA A 292 -4.76 -10.43 -32.12
CA ALA A 292 -3.97 -10.38 -30.89
C ALA A 292 -3.12 -9.10 -30.84
N ALA A 293 -3.45 -8.21 -29.91
CA ALA A 293 -2.62 -7.04 -29.60
C ALA A 293 -1.23 -7.45 -29.07
N LYS A 294 -0.17 -6.89 -29.67
CA LYS A 294 1.24 -7.20 -29.34
C LYS A 294 2.00 -6.01 -28.78
N CYS A 295 1.70 -4.81 -29.28
CA CYS A 295 2.36 -3.60 -28.82
C CYS A 295 1.36 -2.44 -28.78
N ILE A 296 1.65 -1.49 -27.91
CA ILE A 296 0.90 -0.25 -27.78
C ILE A 296 1.88 0.93 -27.60
N ALA A 297 1.55 2.06 -28.20
CA ALA A 297 2.25 3.33 -28.04
C ALA A 297 1.23 4.49 -28.05
N LEU A 298 1.48 5.50 -27.22
CA LEU A 298 0.76 6.76 -27.29
C LEU A 298 1.58 7.74 -28.14
N VAL A 299 0.97 8.31 -29.18
CA VAL A 299 1.62 9.25 -30.08
C VAL A 299 0.77 10.50 -30.24
N GLN A 300 1.42 11.58 -30.60
CA GLN A 300 0.80 12.85 -30.98
C GLN A 300 1.34 13.18 -32.37
N PHE A 301 0.44 13.28 -33.35
CA PHE A 301 0.85 13.58 -34.72
C PHE A 301 1.01 15.09 -34.88
N SER A 302 2.02 15.52 -35.63
CA SER A 302 2.27 16.96 -35.89
C SER A 302 1.09 17.66 -36.57
N GLN A 303 0.31 16.92 -37.36
CA GLN A 303 -0.89 17.41 -38.03
C GLN A 303 -2.08 17.63 -37.07
N ILE A 304 -2.09 16.93 -35.92
CA ILE A 304 -3.17 17.01 -34.92
C ILE A 304 -2.53 17.10 -33.53
N PRO A 305 -1.96 18.28 -33.18
CA PRO A 305 -1.23 18.44 -31.93
C PRO A 305 -2.14 18.31 -30.71
N ASP A 306 -3.42 18.66 -30.79
CA ASP A 306 -4.26 18.70 -29.58
C ASP A 306 -4.80 17.33 -29.14
N MET A 307 -4.43 16.23 -29.84
CA MET A 307 -4.97 14.90 -29.57
C MET A 307 -3.87 13.84 -29.44
N TYR A 308 -3.96 13.06 -28.36
CA TYR A 308 -3.20 11.82 -28.21
C TYR A 308 -3.93 10.68 -28.91
N MET A 309 -3.21 9.92 -29.73
CA MET A 309 -3.70 8.71 -30.38
C MET A 309 -2.97 7.49 -29.81
N ALA A 310 -3.74 6.44 -29.50
CA ALA A 310 -3.18 5.15 -29.14
C ALA A 310 -3.02 4.31 -30.41
N LEU A 311 -1.77 3.95 -30.74
CA LEU A 311 -1.46 3.00 -31.79
C LEU A 311 -1.29 1.60 -31.18
N VAL A 312 -2.12 0.66 -31.61
CA VAL A 312 -2.07 -0.73 -31.17
C VAL A 312 -1.66 -1.61 -32.35
N GLY A 313 -0.52 -2.27 -32.23
CA GLY A 313 -0.07 -3.24 -33.22
C GLY A 313 -0.68 -4.60 -32.94
N CYS A 314 -1.44 -5.12 -33.90
CA CYS A 314 -2.12 -6.41 -33.81
C CYS A 314 -1.54 -7.41 -34.81
N SER A 315 -1.55 -8.69 -34.45
CA SER A 315 -1.39 -9.81 -35.38
C SER A 315 -2.72 -10.49 -35.61
N ILE A 316 -3.00 -10.90 -36.85
CA ILE A 316 -4.24 -11.58 -37.23
C ILE A 316 -3.92 -13.04 -37.60
N ASN A 317 -4.73 -14.00 -37.14
CA ASN A 317 -4.60 -15.43 -37.47
C ASN A 317 -3.20 -16.00 -37.17
N GLN A 318 -2.59 -15.58 -36.07
CA GLN A 318 -1.27 -16.06 -35.70
C GLN A 318 -1.33 -17.51 -35.19
N HIS A 319 -0.72 -18.43 -35.92
CA HIS A 319 -0.52 -19.81 -35.45
C HIS A 319 0.76 -19.91 -34.62
N LEU A 320 0.62 -20.16 -33.32
CA LEU A 320 1.71 -20.66 -32.49
C LEU A 320 1.72 -22.18 -32.60
N ARG A 321 2.87 -22.73 -33.00
CA ARG A 321 3.13 -24.18 -32.95
C ARG A 321 3.52 -24.60 -31.54
#